data_AF-A0A0G4IPA6-F1
#
_entry.id   AF-A0A0G4IPA6-F1
#
_cell.length_a   1.000
_cell.length_b   1.000
_cell.length_c   1.000
_cell.angle_alpha   90.00
_cell.angle_beta   90.00
_cell.angle_gamma   90.00
#
_symmetry.space_group_name_H-M   'P 1'
#
loop_
_entity.id
_entity.type
_entity.pdbx_description
1 polymer ?
#
loop_
_entity_poly.entity_id
_entity_poly.type
_entity_poly.pdbx_seq_one_letter_code
_entity_poly.pdbx_strand_id
1 'polypeptide(L)'
;MSSGRVKIAVFLGVVSAFIGWRLCSPSTTASREDFYRLTQSNVASARVLIGYRVLCALTIAASVTWVAVDPVGLPGVVNLVDGSMAQIRSVGRIRFCTFTVWAWIGQGLYFACTLLLHLLGPDRSPMALVLIATVLFEIGFALALLVSFVVSYVLIPSSPDPTNLFSWASLAMHNLNVLFMVVELVLNQVEFHIEHFHFALLFGVVYILFAWVVAQRTGYFFYFFLNPNYKHALLAHALLLLTVTTFFGLSVLVSHSFNPEQSVLSLPVLTAVTVALCTIRPRPKNVTA
;
A
#
# COMPACT_ATOMS: atom_id res chain seq x y z
N MET A 1 14.24 30.77 -3.90
CA MET A 1 13.94 29.34 -4.16
C MET A 1 14.03 28.43 -2.92
N SER A 2 14.32 28.91 -1.70
CA SER A 2 14.47 28.06 -0.49
C SER A 2 13.20 27.81 0.33
N SER A 3 12.12 28.57 0.12
CA SER A 3 10.96 28.56 1.04
C SER A 3 10.17 27.24 1.06
N GLY A 4 9.97 26.58 -0.08
CA GLY A 4 9.16 25.34 -0.17
C GLY A 4 9.80 24.15 0.54
N ARG A 5 11.09 23.91 0.29
CA ARG A 5 11.87 22.84 0.94
C ARG A 5 11.89 22.98 2.46
N VAL A 6 12.13 24.19 2.96
CA VAL A 6 12.17 24.46 4.40
C VAL A 6 10.80 24.22 5.04
N LYS A 7 9.71 24.71 4.43
CA LYS A 7 8.35 24.48 4.93
C LYS A 7 8.01 22.99 5.03
N ILE A 8 8.34 22.21 4.00
CA ILE A 8 8.08 20.77 4.01
C ILE A 8 8.99 20.06 5.01
N ALA A 9 10.27 20.43 5.11
CA ALA A 9 11.19 19.85 6.09
C ALA A 9 10.71 20.09 7.54
N VAL A 10 10.25 21.30 7.86
CA VAL A 10 9.66 21.62 9.17
C VAL A 10 8.40 20.77 9.40
N PHE A 11 7.50 20.69 8.42
CA PHE A 11 6.30 19.86 8.50
C PHE A 11 6.62 18.38 8.76
N LEU A 12 7.53 17.79 7.99
CA LEU A 12 7.97 16.41 8.18
C LEU A 12 8.68 16.22 9.53
N GLY A 13 9.41 17.21 10.01
CA GLY A 13 10.02 17.21 11.34
C GLY A 13 8.98 17.13 12.45
N VAL A 14 7.91 17.93 12.37
CA VAL A 14 6.80 17.90 13.33
C VAL A 14 6.08 16.56 13.31
N VAL A 15 5.75 16.04 12.12
CA VAL A 15 5.09 14.73 11.97
C VAL A 15 6.00 13.61 12.50
N SER A 16 7.30 13.66 12.21
CA SER A 16 8.26 12.66 12.69
C SER A 16 8.44 12.72 14.22
N ALA A 17 8.42 13.91 14.81
CA ALA A 17 8.45 14.07 16.27
C ALA A 17 7.19 13.48 16.92
N PHE A 18 6.01 13.71 16.32
CA PHE A 18 4.77 13.08 16.75
C PHE A 18 4.84 11.54 16.68
N ILE A 19 5.33 11.00 15.56
CA ILE A 19 5.54 9.54 15.40
C ILE A 19 6.50 9.02 16.46
N GLY A 20 7.65 9.68 16.67
CA GLY A 20 8.63 9.29 17.68
C GLY A 20 8.04 9.28 19.10
N TRP A 21 7.25 10.28 19.45
CA TRP A 21 6.54 10.31 20.73
C TRP A 21 5.55 9.13 20.87
N ARG A 22 4.80 8.80 19.81
CA ARG A 22 3.88 7.65 19.82
C ARG A 22 4.60 6.31 19.92
N LEU A 23 5.74 6.14 19.24
CA LEU A 23 6.56 4.93 19.34
C LEU A 23 7.13 4.71 20.75
N CYS A 24 7.39 5.79 21.49
CA CYS A 24 7.82 5.73 22.89
C CYS A 24 6.65 5.56 23.88
N SER A 25 5.40 5.57 23.40
CA SER A 25 4.23 5.39 24.25
C SER A 25 3.99 3.90 24.54
N PRO A 26 3.56 3.52 25.77
CA PRO A 26 3.36 2.11 26.16
C PRO A 26 2.32 1.34 25.35
N SER A 27 1.59 2.04 24.48
CA SER A 27 0.37 1.54 23.85
C SER A 27 0.66 0.62 22.65
N THR A 28 1.90 0.58 22.15
CA THR A 28 2.28 -0.25 21.00
C THR A 28 2.90 -1.57 21.44
N THR A 29 2.06 -2.54 21.82
CA THR A 29 2.52 -3.89 22.17
C THR A 29 1.65 -4.95 21.50
N ALA A 30 2.27 -6.01 20.98
CA ALA A 30 1.55 -7.17 20.49
C ALA A 30 1.22 -8.14 21.62
N SER A 31 0.09 -8.80 21.50
CA SER A 31 -0.43 -9.81 22.42
C SER A 31 -0.37 -11.21 21.82
N ARG A 32 -0.61 -12.23 22.66
CA ARG A 32 -0.84 -13.60 22.18
C ARG A 32 -2.12 -13.73 21.37
N GLU A 33 -3.11 -12.88 21.62
CA GLU A 33 -4.34 -12.87 20.86
C GLU A 33 -4.08 -12.43 19.42
N ASP A 34 -3.23 -11.43 19.21
CA ASP A 34 -2.79 -11.01 17.87
C ASP A 34 -2.09 -12.14 17.12
N PHE A 35 -1.26 -12.93 17.82
CA PHE A 35 -0.64 -14.12 17.22
C PHE A 35 -1.71 -15.09 16.70
N TYR A 36 -2.73 -15.41 17.50
CA TYR A 36 -3.78 -16.34 17.09
C TYR A 36 -4.62 -15.78 15.96
N ARG A 37 -4.97 -14.50 16.00
CA ARG A 37 -5.68 -13.84 14.90
C ARG A 37 -4.87 -13.79 13.61
N LEU A 38 -3.54 -13.74 13.70
CA LEU A 38 -2.67 -13.84 12.52
C LEU A 38 -2.42 -15.27 12.06
N THR A 39 -2.66 -16.30 12.87
CA THR A 39 -2.26 -17.69 12.54
C THR A 39 -3.41 -18.69 12.49
N GLN A 40 -4.60 -18.29 12.92
CA GLN A 40 -5.79 -19.12 12.97
C GLN A 40 -6.93 -18.45 12.22
N SER A 41 -7.87 -19.28 11.77
CA SER A 41 -9.05 -18.85 11.03
C SER A 41 -10.25 -19.65 11.51
N ASN A 42 -11.37 -18.97 11.73
CA ASN A 42 -12.65 -19.62 12.04
C ASN A 42 -13.39 -20.10 10.78
N VAL A 43 -13.00 -19.60 9.60
CA VAL A 43 -13.68 -19.87 8.32
C VAL A 43 -12.89 -20.80 7.39
N ALA A 44 -11.60 -21.02 7.65
CA ALA A 44 -10.74 -21.86 6.82
C ALA A 44 -9.79 -22.72 7.66
N SER A 45 -9.45 -23.90 7.15
CA SER A 45 -8.43 -24.74 7.78
C SER A 45 -7.03 -24.11 7.69
N ALA A 46 -6.15 -24.43 8.63
CA ALA A 46 -4.76 -23.96 8.61
C ALA A 46 -4.03 -24.26 7.29
N ARG A 47 -4.32 -25.40 6.64
CA ARG A 47 -3.73 -25.75 5.33
C ARG A 47 -4.16 -24.80 4.22
N VAL A 48 -5.45 -24.43 4.20
CA VAL A 48 -5.99 -23.46 3.23
C VAL A 48 -5.36 -22.09 3.47
N LEU A 49 -5.29 -21.67 4.73
CA LEU A 49 -4.68 -20.38 5.11
C LEU A 49 -3.20 -20.29 4.70
N ILE A 50 -2.39 -21.30 5.05
CA ILE A 50 -0.98 -21.36 4.65
C ILE A 50 -0.83 -21.39 3.13
N GLY A 51 -1.61 -22.23 2.45
CA GLY A 51 -1.57 -22.35 0.98
C GLY A 51 -1.89 -21.03 0.27
N TYR A 52 -2.92 -20.33 0.76
CA TYR A 52 -3.28 -19.00 0.29
C TYR A 52 -2.13 -17.99 0.45
N ARG A 53 -1.52 -17.92 1.64
CA ARG A 53 -0.41 -17.00 1.91
C ARG A 53 0.84 -17.31 1.09
N VAL A 54 1.16 -18.59 0.88
CA VAL A 54 2.23 -19.01 -0.03
C VAL A 54 1.94 -18.53 -1.45
N LEU A 55 0.71 -18.70 -1.94
CA LEU A 55 0.31 -18.23 -3.27
C LEU A 55 0.48 -16.70 -3.40
N CYS A 56 0.02 -15.93 -2.42
CA CYS A 56 0.19 -14.47 -2.40
C CYS A 56 1.67 -14.08 -2.35
N ALA A 57 2.46 -14.65 -1.45
CA ALA A 57 3.88 -14.36 -1.32
C ALA A 57 4.66 -14.68 -2.61
N LEU A 58 4.39 -15.82 -3.25
CA LEU A 58 5.02 -16.21 -4.52
C LEU A 58 4.59 -15.30 -5.66
N THR A 59 3.32 -14.93 -5.74
CA THR A 59 2.82 -14.00 -6.76
C THR A 59 3.48 -12.63 -6.62
N ILE A 60 3.60 -12.14 -5.39
CA ILE A 60 4.27 -10.87 -5.10
C ILE A 60 5.75 -10.94 -5.44
N ALA A 61 6.46 -11.98 -4.98
CA ALA A 61 7.88 -12.17 -5.26
C ALA A 61 8.18 -12.29 -6.75
N ALA A 62 7.36 -13.05 -7.49
CA ALA A 62 7.47 -13.18 -8.95
C ALA A 62 7.23 -11.83 -9.64
N SER A 63 6.22 -11.07 -9.22
CA SER A 63 5.91 -9.75 -9.78
C SER A 63 7.03 -8.74 -9.52
N VAL A 64 7.56 -8.70 -8.29
CA VAL A 64 8.69 -7.82 -7.92
C VAL A 64 9.95 -8.19 -8.71
N THR A 65 10.23 -9.48 -8.84
CA THR A 65 11.36 -9.97 -9.65
C THR A 65 11.18 -9.58 -11.11
N TRP A 66 9.98 -9.77 -11.67
CA TRP A 66 9.66 -9.36 -13.04
C TRP A 66 9.85 -7.85 -13.25
N VAL A 67 9.35 -7.02 -12.33
CA VAL A 67 9.58 -5.56 -12.34
C VAL A 67 11.07 -5.22 -12.35
N ALA A 68 11.89 -5.98 -11.62
CA ALA A 68 13.33 -5.76 -11.54
C ALA A 68 14.09 -6.10 -12.82
N VAL A 69 13.68 -7.18 -13.50
CA VAL A 69 14.44 -7.76 -14.64
C VAL A 69 13.88 -7.40 -16.01
N ASP A 70 12.65 -6.89 -16.10
CA ASP A 70 12.02 -6.58 -17.38
C ASP A 70 12.78 -5.45 -18.12
N PRO A 71 13.38 -5.76 -19.29
CA PRO A 71 14.21 -4.83 -20.04
C PRO A 71 13.39 -3.83 -20.88
N VAL A 72 12.10 -4.11 -21.12
CA VAL A 72 11.23 -3.25 -21.94
C VAL A 72 10.85 -1.99 -21.18
N GLY A 73 10.63 -2.14 -19.87
CA GLY A 73 10.24 -1.06 -18.97
C GLY A 73 8.84 -0.50 -19.25
N LEU A 74 8.49 0.53 -18.50
CA LEU A 74 7.18 1.19 -18.60
C LEU A 74 7.36 2.67 -18.99
N PRO A 75 6.71 3.15 -20.06
CA PRO A 75 6.62 4.58 -20.32
C PRO A 75 5.80 5.25 -19.22
N GLY A 76 6.26 6.41 -18.77
CA GLY A 76 5.57 7.18 -17.75
C GLY A 76 5.93 8.66 -17.80
N VAL A 77 5.00 9.49 -17.32
CA VAL A 77 5.22 10.93 -17.21
C VAL A 77 5.80 11.23 -15.83
N VAL A 78 6.87 12.00 -15.79
CA VAL A 78 7.51 12.45 -14.56
C VAL A 78 7.58 13.96 -14.51
N ASN A 79 7.72 14.50 -13.31
CA ASN A 79 7.92 15.92 -13.08
C ASN A 79 9.41 16.19 -12.83
N LEU A 80 10.04 16.96 -13.71
CA LEU A 80 11.43 17.38 -13.54
C LEU A 80 11.57 18.33 -12.35
N VAL A 81 12.78 18.49 -11.82
CA VAL A 81 13.04 19.37 -10.66
C VAL A 81 12.61 20.82 -10.92
N ASP A 82 12.69 21.29 -12.15
CA ASP A 82 12.22 22.63 -12.56
C ASP A 82 10.69 22.76 -12.66
N GLY A 83 9.95 21.66 -12.49
CA GLY A 83 8.49 21.60 -12.53
C GLY A 83 7.92 21.26 -13.91
N SER A 84 8.73 21.16 -14.95
CA SER A 84 8.30 20.72 -16.28
C SER A 84 7.98 19.22 -16.30
N MET A 85 7.18 18.78 -17.27
CA MET A 85 6.80 17.37 -17.42
C MET A 85 7.62 16.71 -18.52
N ALA A 86 8.12 15.50 -18.27
CA ALA A 86 8.89 14.73 -19.23
C ALA A 86 8.35 13.29 -19.34
N GLN A 87 8.40 12.74 -20.55
CA GLN A 87 8.17 11.31 -20.77
C GLN A 87 9.49 10.57 -20.56
N ILE A 88 9.48 9.58 -19.68
CA ILE A 88 10.61 8.69 -19.49
C ILE A 88 10.18 7.24 -19.64
N ARG A 89 11.15 6.37 -19.91
CA ARG A 89 10.96 4.92 -19.85
C ARG A 89 11.63 4.40 -18.59
N SER A 90 10.85 3.91 -17.65
CA SER A 90 11.35 3.38 -16.39
C SER A 90 11.77 1.92 -16.57
N VAL A 91 13.06 1.64 -16.42
CA VAL A 91 13.66 0.29 -16.51
C VAL A 91 14.42 -0.06 -15.23
N GLY A 92 14.52 -1.35 -14.94
CA GLY A 92 15.30 -1.88 -13.81
C GLY A 92 14.93 -1.25 -12.47
N ARG A 93 15.96 -0.85 -11.70
CA ARG A 93 15.83 -0.37 -10.31
C ARG A 93 14.92 0.86 -10.16
N ILE A 94 14.81 1.69 -11.18
CA ILE A 94 13.97 2.89 -11.17
C ILE A 94 12.48 2.54 -11.01
N ARG A 95 12.06 1.33 -11.41
CA ARG A 95 10.66 0.90 -11.28
C ARG A 95 10.23 0.66 -9.84
N PHE A 96 11.19 0.40 -8.93
CA PHE A 96 10.94 0.28 -7.49
C PHE A 96 10.61 1.62 -6.82
N CYS A 97 10.73 2.73 -7.53
CA CYS A 97 10.51 4.05 -6.95
C CYS A 97 9.03 4.44 -6.88
N THR A 98 8.14 3.69 -7.52
CA THR A 98 6.70 3.97 -7.52
C THR A 98 6.02 3.51 -6.22
N PHE A 99 5.00 4.24 -5.79
CA PHE A 99 4.30 3.97 -4.54
C PHE A 99 3.60 2.61 -4.53
N THR A 100 3.00 2.22 -5.67
CA THR A 100 2.36 0.90 -5.84
C THR A 100 3.35 -0.24 -5.57
N VAL A 101 4.60 -0.14 -6.05
CA VAL A 101 5.60 -1.19 -5.80
C VAL A 101 6.00 -1.26 -4.33
N TRP A 102 6.09 -0.11 -3.64
CA TRP A 102 6.32 -0.09 -2.18
C TRP A 102 5.20 -0.76 -1.40
N ALA A 103 3.93 -0.45 -1.72
CA ALA A 103 2.77 -1.10 -1.10
C ALA A 103 2.77 -2.62 -1.36
N TRP A 104 3.06 -3.01 -2.60
CA TRP A 104 3.13 -4.41 -3.03
C TRP A 104 4.24 -5.20 -2.29
N ILE A 105 5.43 -4.61 -2.12
CA ILE A 105 6.51 -5.20 -1.33
C ILE A 105 6.11 -5.32 0.15
N GLY A 106 5.45 -4.30 0.72
CA GLY A 106 4.95 -4.34 2.09
C GLY A 106 4.02 -5.53 2.35
N GLN A 107 3.13 -5.82 1.41
CA GLN A 107 2.27 -7.03 1.48
C GLN A 107 3.07 -8.32 1.36
N GLY A 108 4.08 -8.37 0.50
CA GLY A 108 4.98 -9.51 0.42
C GLY A 108 5.68 -9.79 1.75
N LEU A 109 6.16 -8.74 2.41
CA LEU A 109 6.76 -8.82 3.75
C LEU A 109 5.74 -9.30 4.79
N TYR A 110 4.50 -8.80 4.73
CA TYR A 110 3.43 -9.29 5.59
C TYR A 110 3.23 -10.80 5.45
N PHE A 111 3.00 -11.30 4.22
CA PHE A 111 2.78 -12.72 3.99
C PHE A 111 3.99 -13.57 4.38
N ALA A 112 5.21 -13.06 4.18
CA ALA A 112 6.42 -13.73 4.65
C ALA A 112 6.47 -13.81 6.19
N CYS A 113 6.12 -12.73 6.90
CA CYS A 113 6.07 -12.71 8.36
C CYS A 113 5.03 -13.70 8.91
N THR A 114 3.82 -13.74 8.33
CA THR A 114 2.77 -14.64 8.82
C THR A 114 3.03 -16.11 8.51
N LEU A 115 3.75 -16.41 7.41
CA LEU A 115 4.27 -17.75 7.15
C LEU A 115 5.37 -18.12 8.15
N LEU A 116 6.26 -17.20 8.51
CA LEU A 116 7.27 -17.44 9.54
C LEU A 116 6.63 -17.70 10.91
N LEU A 117 5.58 -16.94 11.29
CA LEU A 117 4.82 -17.19 12.52
C LEU A 117 4.20 -18.59 12.55
N HIS A 118 3.68 -19.08 11.43
CA HIS A 118 3.19 -20.45 11.30
C HIS A 118 4.29 -21.49 11.51
N LEU A 119 5.49 -21.25 10.96
CA LEU A 119 6.62 -22.17 11.09
C LEU A 119 7.16 -22.22 12.52
N LEU A 120 7.19 -21.08 13.21
CA LEU A 120 7.72 -20.98 14.58
C LEU A 120 6.71 -21.49 15.62
N GLY A 121 5.42 -21.26 15.41
CA GLY A 121 4.37 -21.55 16.38
C GLY A 121 4.32 -20.54 17.54
N PRO A 122 3.30 -20.65 18.42
CA PRO A 122 3.01 -19.63 19.44
C PRO A 122 4.11 -19.46 20.47
N ASP A 123 4.80 -20.54 20.85
CA ASP A 123 5.78 -20.50 21.94
C ASP A 123 7.16 -19.99 21.51
N ARG A 124 7.48 -20.05 20.21
CA ARG A 124 8.79 -19.62 19.67
C ARG A 124 8.72 -18.30 18.89
N SER A 125 7.53 -17.82 18.58
CA SER A 125 7.36 -16.58 17.83
C SER A 125 7.66 -15.37 18.71
N PRO A 126 8.63 -14.51 18.34
CA PRO A 126 8.90 -13.30 19.10
C PRO A 126 7.74 -12.31 18.93
N MET A 127 7.32 -11.65 20.01
CA MET A 127 6.22 -10.67 19.97
C MET A 127 6.52 -9.49 19.04
N ALA A 128 7.80 -9.17 18.81
CA ALA A 128 8.19 -8.20 17.80
C ALA A 128 7.77 -8.61 16.38
N LEU A 129 7.88 -9.90 16.02
CA LEU A 129 7.44 -10.39 14.71
C LEU A 129 5.91 -10.36 14.58
N VAL A 130 5.19 -10.66 15.67
CA VAL A 130 3.73 -10.52 15.73
C VAL A 130 3.33 -9.07 15.49
N LEU A 131 3.94 -8.12 16.22
CA LEU A 131 3.69 -6.70 16.05
C LEU A 131 3.99 -6.23 14.62
N ILE A 132 5.13 -6.62 14.06
CA ILE A 132 5.51 -6.28 12.68
C ILE A 132 4.49 -6.82 11.69
N ALA A 133 4.07 -8.08 11.84
CA ALA A 133 3.06 -8.68 10.97
C ALA A 133 1.70 -7.97 11.08
N THR A 134 1.25 -7.64 12.29
CA THR A 134 0.01 -6.88 12.53
C THR A 134 0.09 -5.51 11.86
N VAL A 135 1.14 -4.73 12.11
CA VAL A 135 1.31 -3.39 11.53
C VAL A 135 1.42 -3.45 10.01
N LEU A 136 2.14 -4.44 9.45
CA LEU A 136 2.25 -4.63 8.01
C LEU A 136 0.90 -5.00 7.38
N PHE A 137 0.07 -5.78 8.07
CA PHE A 137 -1.31 -6.05 7.62
C PHE A 137 -2.13 -4.77 7.56
N GLU A 138 -2.15 -4.01 8.66
CA GLU A 138 -3.00 -2.82 8.79
C GLU A 138 -2.62 -1.75 7.76
N ILE A 139 -1.31 -1.48 7.62
CA ILE A 139 -0.80 -0.58 6.59
C ILE A 139 -1.05 -1.16 5.20
N GLY A 140 -0.72 -2.44 4.99
CA GLY A 140 -0.85 -3.11 3.70
C GLY A 140 -2.28 -3.06 3.17
N PHE A 141 -3.27 -3.25 4.03
CA PHE A 141 -4.68 -3.19 3.70
C PHE A 141 -5.12 -1.74 3.42
N ALA A 142 -4.76 -0.79 4.27
CA ALA A 142 -5.07 0.63 4.06
C ALA A 142 -4.48 1.15 2.74
N LEU A 143 -3.23 0.78 2.45
CA LEU A 143 -2.55 1.13 1.19
C LEU A 143 -3.15 0.41 -0.01
N ALA A 144 -3.67 -0.81 0.15
CA ALA A 144 -4.39 -1.51 -0.90
C ALA A 144 -5.59 -0.70 -1.38
N LEU A 145 -6.46 -0.32 -0.44
CA LEU A 145 -7.64 0.49 -0.73
C LEU A 145 -7.26 1.84 -1.36
N LEU A 146 -6.25 2.52 -0.80
CA LEU A 146 -5.76 3.79 -1.31
C LEU A 146 -5.24 3.68 -2.75
N VAL A 147 -4.37 2.72 -3.03
CA VAL A 147 -3.76 2.54 -4.34
C VAL A 147 -4.82 2.25 -5.39
N SER A 148 -5.74 1.31 -5.12
CA SER A 148 -6.80 0.96 -6.07
C SER A 148 -7.77 2.13 -6.27
N PHE A 149 -8.11 2.86 -5.21
CA PHE A 149 -8.94 4.06 -5.32
C PHE A 149 -8.28 5.12 -6.21
N VAL A 150 -7.03 5.48 -5.93
CA VAL A 150 -6.30 6.52 -6.68
C VAL A 150 -6.13 6.12 -8.14
N VAL A 151 -5.83 4.85 -8.42
CA VAL A 151 -5.72 4.38 -9.81
C VAL A 151 -7.06 4.47 -10.53
N SER A 152 -8.11 3.86 -9.96
CA SER A 152 -9.43 3.74 -10.59
C SER A 152 -10.14 5.08 -10.76
N TYR A 153 -10.05 5.96 -9.76
CA TYR A 153 -10.88 7.17 -9.68
C TYR A 153 -10.12 8.48 -9.85
N VAL A 154 -8.78 8.46 -9.83
CA VAL A 154 -7.98 9.68 -9.99
C VAL A 154 -7.09 9.57 -11.22
N LEU A 155 -6.20 8.57 -11.30
CA LEU A 155 -5.18 8.49 -12.34
C LEU A 155 -5.77 8.13 -13.71
N ILE A 156 -6.62 7.11 -13.79
CA ILE A 156 -7.24 6.71 -15.06
C ILE A 156 -8.10 7.84 -15.65
N PRO A 157 -9.03 8.45 -14.88
CA PRO A 157 -9.87 9.52 -15.43
C PRO A 157 -9.10 10.79 -15.81
N SER A 158 -7.98 11.06 -15.13
CA SER A 158 -7.17 12.26 -15.36
C SER A 158 -6.08 12.07 -16.42
N SER A 159 -5.84 10.84 -16.90
CA SER A 159 -4.76 10.58 -17.86
C SER A 159 -5.23 10.84 -19.29
N PRO A 160 -4.48 11.63 -20.10
CA PRO A 160 -4.76 11.78 -21.52
C PRO A 160 -4.53 10.46 -22.31
N ASP A 161 -3.69 9.57 -21.78
CA ASP A 161 -3.49 8.20 -22.29
C ASP A 161 -3.32 7.22 -21.12
N PRO A 162 -4.40 6.54 -20.68
CA PRO A 162 -4.34 5.59 -19.58
C PRO A 162 -3.87 4.18 -20.00
N THR A 163 -3.44 3.96 -21.25
CA THR A 163 -3.18 2.60 -21.79
C THR A 163 -2.22 1.77 -20.93
N ASN A 164 -1.17 2.38 -20.39
CA ASN A 164 -0.21 1.69 -19.53
C ASN A 164 -0.81 1.24 -18.19
N LEU A 165 -1.80 1.97 -17.66
CA LEU A 165 -2.51 1.63 -16.43
C LEU A 165 -3.37 0.38 -16.59
N PHE A 166 -3.77 0.07 -17.84
CA PHE A 166 -4.50 -1.13 -18.21
C PHE A 166 -3.60 -2.30 -18.65
N SER A 167 -2.28 -2.18 -18.56
CA SER A 167 -1.38 -3.33 -18.80
C SER A 167 -1.66 -4.44 -17.79
N TRP A 168 -1.41 -5.71 -18.18
CA TRP A 168 -1.69 -6.85 -17.30
C TRP A 168 -0.96 -6.75 -15.96
N ALA A 169 0.32 -6.37 -15.98
CA ALA A 169 1.09 -6.20 -14.76
C ALA A 169 0.56 -5.07 -13.87
N SER A 170 0.18 -3.95 -14.48
CA SER A 170 -0.44 -2.82 -13.76
C SER A 170 -1.77 -3.24 -13.12
N LEU A 171 -2.67 -3.85 -13.90
CA LEU A 171 -3.96 -4.33 -13.39
C LEU A 171 -3.79 -5.40 -12.31
N ALA A 172 -2.82 -6.31 -12.46
CA ALA A 172 -2.50 -7.29 -11.42
C ALA A 172 -2.10 -6.58 -10.12
N MET A 173 -1.12 -5.67 -10.16
CA MET A 173 -0.67 -4.94 -8.97
C MET A 173 -1.73 -3.99 -8.37
N HIS A 174 -2.74 -3.56 -9.13
CA HIS A 174 -3.80 -2.70 -8.62
C HIS A 174 -5.01 -3.49 -8.10
N ASN A 175 -5.39 -4.58 -8.75
CA ASN A 175 -6.57 -5.35 -8.36
C ASN A 175 -6.23 -6.46 -7.38
N LEU A 176 -5.15 -7.22 -7.62
CA LEU A 176 -4.75 -8.30 -6.71
C LEU A 176 -4.31 -7.75 -5.35
N ASN A 177 -3.93 -6.49 -5.29
CA ASN A 177 -3.51 -5.81 -4.05
C ASN A 177 -4.66 -5.79 -3.04
N VAL A 178 -5.80 -5.23 -3.46
CA VAL A 178 -7.02 -5.24 -2.64
C VAL A 178 -7.56 -6.64 -2.48
N LEU A 179 -7.58 -7.46 -3.54
CA LEU A 179 -8.10 -8.82 -3.43
C LEU A 179 -7.33 -9.63 -2.38
N PHE A 180 -6.00 -9.52 -2.33
CA PHE A 180 -5.19 -10.23 -1.37
C PHE A 180 -5.50 -9.78 0.06
N MET A 181 -5.51 -8.48 0.31
CA MET A 181 -5.76 -7.99 1.66
C MET A 181 -7.20 -8.23 2.14
N VAL A 182 -8.18 -8.17 1.23
CA VAL A 182 -9.59 -8.46 1.53
C VAL A 182 -9.82 -9.93 1.83
N VAL A 183 -9.28 -10.84 1.01
CA VAL A 183 -9.39 -12.27 1.30
C VAL A 183 -8.69 -12.61 2.60
N GLU A 184 -7.51 -12.03 2.87
CA GLU A 184 -6.82 -12.21 4.14
C GLU A 184 -7.65 -11.74 5.36
N LEU A 185 -8.31 -10.58 5.24
CA LEU A 185 -9.23 -10.08 6.28
C LEU A 185 -10.41 -11.04 6.49
N VAL A 186 -11.01 -11.54 5.40
CA VAL A 186 -12.13 -12.49 5.49
C VAL A 186 -11.71 -13.79 6.16
N LEU A 187 -10.52 -14.30 5.83
CA LEU A 187 -10.01 -15.56 6.37
C LEU A 187 -9.65 -15.44 7.85
N ASN A 188 -8.93 -14.41 8.26
CA ASN A 188 -8.33 -14.34 9.59
C ASN A 188 -9.03 -13.38 10.56
N GLN A 189 -9.89 -12.49 10.04
CA GLN A 189 -10.60 -11.48 10.83
C GLN A 189 -9.63 -10.66 11.72
N VAL A 190 -8.47 -10.30 11.15
CA VAL A 190 -7.46 -9.52 11.86
C VAL A 190 -8.05 -8.16 12.27
N GLU A 191 -7.97 -7.86 13.56
CA GLU A 191 -8.42 -6.58 14.10
C GLU A 191 -7.37 -5.51 13.90
N PHE A 192 -7.85 -4.30 13.57
CA PHE A 192 -7.00 -3.14 13.44
C PHE A 192 -6.93 -2.40 14.76
N HIS A 193 -5.71 -2.07 15.16
CA HIS A 193 -5.46 -1.23 16.31
C HIS A 193 -5.38 0.22 15.84
N ILE A 194 -6.35 1.03 16.22
CA ILE A 194 -6.34 2.47 15.89
C ILE A 194 -5.04 3.13 16.34
N GLU A 195 -4.42 2.62 17.41
CA GLU A 195 -3.17 3.12 17.96
C GLU A 195 -1.99 3.03 17.00
N HIS A 196 -2.01 2.10 16.04
CA HIS A 196 -0.98 1.88 15.03
C HIS A 196 -1.05 2.86 13.85
N PHE A 197 -2.00 3.81 13.82
CA PHE A 197 -2.15 4.76 12.71
C PHE A 197 -0.86 5.57 12.41
N HIS A 198 -0.03 5.80 13.42
CA HIS A 198 1.23 6.51 13.29
C HIS A 198 2.24 5.76 12.41
N PHE A 199 2.15 4.43 12.28
CA PHE A 199 2.97 3.68 11.33
C PHE A 199 2.54 3.90 9.88
N ALA A 200 1.25 4.13 9.62
CA ALA A 200 0.77 4.52 8.28
C ALA A 200 1.31 5.93 7.89
N LEU A 201 1.34 6.87 8.85
CA LEU A 201 2.00 8.16 8.67
C LEU A 201 3.50 8.00 8.43
N LEU A 202 4.17 7.15 9.20
CA LEU A 202 5.59 6.85 9.04
C LEU A 202 5.89 6.33 7.63
N PHE A 203 5.07 5.41 7.10
CA PHE A 203 5.21 4.91 5.74
C PHE A 203 5.14 6.05 4.71
N GLY A 204 4.18 6.96 4.84
CA GLY A 204 4.05 8.13 3.98
C GLY A 204 5.26 9.07 4.05
N VAL A 205 5.74 9.38 5.26
CA VAL A 205 6.93 10.23 5.48
C VAL A 205 8.17 9.60 4.87
N VAL A 206 8.41 8.30 5.13
CA VAL A 206 9.55 7.57 4.57
C VAL A 206 9.50 7.58 3.05
N TYR A 207 8.33 7.40 2.45
CA TYR A 207 8.17 7.45 0.99
C TYR A 207 8.50 8.83 0.41
N ILE A 208 8.04 9.91 1.04
CA ILE A 208 8.37 11.29 0.63
C ILE A 208 9.89 11.51 0.64
N LEU A 209 10.55 11.16 1.74
CA LEU A 209 12.00 11.31 1.88
C LEU A 209 12.75 10.45 0.85
N PHE A 210 12.32 9.21 0.64
CA PHE A 210 12.86 8.34 -0.38
C PHE A 210 12.73 8.97 -1.78
N ALA A 211 11.56 9.50 -2.14
CA ALA A 211 11.35 10.15 -3.43
C ALA A 211 12.26 11.37 -3.63
N TRP A 212 12.53 12.13 -2.56
CA TRP A 212 13.48 13.25 -2.60
C TRP A 212 14.92 12.79 -2.85
N VAL A 213 15.35 11.72 -2.17
CA VAL A 213 16.69 11.13 -2.39
C VAL A 213 16.81 10.59 -3.82
N VAL A 214 15.77 9.95 -4.34
CA VAL A 214 15.74 9.48 -5.74
C VAL A 214 15.83 10.66 -6.70
N ALA A 215 15.05 11.72 -6.51
CA ALA A 215 15.05 12.89 -7.37
C ALA A 215 16.40 13.62 -7.40
N GLN A 216 17.17 13.60 -6.31
CA GLN A 216 18.54 14.11 -6.30
C GLN A 216 19.48 13.34 -7.23
N ARG A 217 19.21 12.05 -7.47
CA ARG A 217 20.01 11.19 -8.35
C ARG A 217 19.52 11.16 -9.79
N THR A 218 18.21 11.26 -9.99
CA THR A 218 17.58 11.10 -11.31
C THR A 218 17.18 12.42 -11.96
N GLY A 219 17.05 13.51 -11.19
CA GLY A 219 16.60 14.81 -11.68
C GLY A 219 15.08 14.95 -11.85
N TYR A 220 14.28 13.99 -11.37
CA TYR A 220 12.83 14.03 -11.50
C TYR A 220 12.08 13.31 -10.36
N PHE A 221 10.81 13.66 -10.21
CA PHE A 221 9.83 13.03 -9.32
C PHE A 221 8.80 12.26 -10.13
N PHE A 222 8.44 11.05 -9.69
CA PHE A 222 7.35 10.29 -10.29
C PHE A 222 5.98 10.94 -10.14
N TYR A 223 5.83 11.74 -9.08
CA TYR A 223 4.59 12.43 -8.76
C TYR A 223 4.89 13.91 -8.55
N PHE A 224 4.20 14.77 -9.28
CA PHE A 224 4.42 16.22 -9.23
C PHE A 224 4.29 16.80 -7.82
N PHE A 225 3.39 16.25 -6.99
CA PHE A 225 3.14 16.73 -5.64
C PHE A 225 4.31 16.48 -4.67
N LEU A 226 5.25 15.58 -5.02
CA LEU A 226 6.47 15.34 -4.26
C LEU A 226 7.56 16.37 -4.57
N ASN A 227 7.45 17.10 -5.67
CA ASN A 227 8.41 18.14 -6.01
C ASN A 227 8.26 19.32 -5.03
N PRO A 228 9.29 19.66 -4.23
CA PRO A 228 9.21 20.76 -3.28
C PRO A 228 9.11 22.15 -3.95
N ASN A 229 9.37 22.24 -5.26
CA ASN A 229 9.18 23.46 -6.05
C ASN A 229 7.73 23.63 -6.54
N TYR A 230 6.87 22.62 -6.39
CA TYR A 230 5.45 22.75 -6.69
C TYR A 230 4.80 23.80 -5.78
N LYS A 231 4.03 24.74 -6.36
CA LYS A 231 3.44 25.89 -5.67
C LYS A 231 2.64 25.49 -4.42
N HIS A 232 1.99 24.33 -4.47
CA HIS A 232 1.15 23.81 -3.39
C HIS A 232 1.76 22.58 -2.72
N ALA A 233 3.09 22.41 -2.76
CA ALA A 233 3.76 21.21 -2.25
C ALA A 233 3.42 20.90 -0.80
N LEU A 234 3.49 21.86 0.13
CA LEU A 234 3.15 21.62 1.54
C LEU A 234 1.70 21.12 1.70
N LEU A 235 0.74 21.77 1.02
CA LEU A 235 -0.65 21.34 1.04
C LEU A 235 -0.81 19.93 0.48
N ALA A 236 -0.10 19.62 -0.60
CA ALA A 236 -0.18 18.30 -1.23
C ALA A 236 0.41 17.19 -0.33
N HIS A 237 1.48 17.47 0.42
CA HIS A 237 2.03 16.53 1.41
C HIS A 237 1.09 16.35 2.61
N ALA A 238 0.47 17.44 3.09
CA ALA A 238 -0.54 17.35 4.15
C ALA A 238 -1.76 16.55 3.70
N LEU A 239 -2.26 16.79 2.48
CA LEU A 239 -3.35 16.02 1.88
C LEU A 239 -2.97 14.55 1.69
N LEU A 240 -1.75 14.24 1.25
CA LEU A 240 -1.27 12.87 1.13
C LEU A 240 -1.33 12.12 2.48
N LEU A 241 -0.81 12.72 3.55
CA LEU A 241 -0.85 12.12 4.89
C LEU A 241 -2.28 12.01 5.42
N LEU A 242 -3.12 13.00 5.16
CA LEU A 242 -4.54 12.94 5.48
C LEU A 242 -5.22 11.77 4.76
N THR A 243 -5.00 11.63 3.46
CA THR A 243 -5.57 10.54 2.65
C THR A 243 -5.12 9.18 3.18
N VAL A 244 -3.83 8.97 3.47
CA VAL A 244 -3.34 7.72 4.09
C VAL A 244 -4.05 7.45 5.42
N THR A 245 -4.21 8.49 6.25
CA THR A 245 -4.93 8.38 7.54
C THR A 245 -6.40 8.05 7.35
N THR A 246 -7.07 8.63 6.36
CA THR A 246 -8.48 8.33 6.03
C THR A 246 -8.63 6.87 5.63
N PHE A 247 -7.79 6.33 4.75
CA PHE A 247 -7.88 4.93 4.36
C PHE A 247 -7.54 3.98 5.51
N PHE A 248 -6.61 4.35 6.40
CA PHE A 248 -6.36 3.60 7.63
C PHE A 248 -7.61 3.57 8.53
N GLY A 249 -8.23 4.73 8.76
CA GLY A 249 -9.48 4.83 9.54
C GLY A 249 -10.65 4.05 8.92
N LEU A 250 -10.80 4.08 7.60
CA LEU A 250 -11.78 3.24 6.89
C LEU A 250 -11.50 1.75 7.10
N SER A 251 -10.22 1.36 7.13
CA SER A 251 -9.83 -0.04 7.35
C SER A 251 -10.14 -0.50 8.78
N VAL A 252 -9.93 0.37 9.77
CA VAL A 252 -10.38 0.17 11.16
C VAL A 252 -11.89 -0.04 11.21
N LEU A 253 -12.67 0.83 10.57
CA LEU A 253 -14.14 0.70 10.52
C LEU A 253 -14.58 -0.60 9.85
N VAL A 254 -13.96 -0.97 8.72
CA VAL A 254 -14.25 -2.23 8.02
C VAL A 254 -13.93 -3.42 8.92
N SER A 255 -12.77 -3.45 9.57
CA SER A 255 -12.36 -4.56 10.43
C SER A 255 -13.30 -4.75 11.64
N HIS A 256 -13.64 -3.69 12.38
CA HIS A 256 -14.54 -3.81 13.52
C HIS A 256 -16.00 -4.07 13.13
N SER A 257 -16.44 -3.58 11.96
CA SER A 257 -17.82 -3.80 11.49
C SER A 257 -17.99 -5.12 10.75
N PHE A 258 -16.90 -5.72 10.29
CA PHE A 258 -16.91 -6.97 9.56
C PHE A 258 -17.01 -8.15 10.53
N ASN A 259 -18.22 -8.68 10.68
CA ASN A 259 -18.45 -9.94 11.34
C ASN A 259 -19.34 -10.83 10.47
N PRO A 260 -18.78 -11.79 9.72
CA PRO A 260 -19.54 -12.65 8.82
C PRO A 260 -20.43 -13.65 9.56
N GLU A 261 -20.15 -13.94 10.83
CA GLU A 261 -20.99 -14.81 11.65
C GLU A 261 -22.23 -14.08 12.17
N GLN A 262 -22.11 -12.78 12.44
CA GLN A 262 -23.21 -11.97 13.00
C GLN A 262 -24.01 -11.21 11.93
N SER A 263 -23.43 -10.94 10.75
CA SER A 263 -24.08 -10.17 9.69
C SER A 263 -23.89 -10.80 8.31
N VAL A 264 -24.99 -11.32 7.76
CA VAL A 264 -25.06 -11.88 6.39
C VAL A 264 -24.71 -10.84 5.32
N LEU A 265 -24.86 -9.55 5.62
CA LEU A 265 -24.57 -8.45 4.68
C LEU A 265 -23.09 -8.06 4.62
N SER A 266 -22.29 -8.44 5.62
CA SER A 266 -20.88 -8.03 5.71
C SER A 266 -20.06 -8.46 4.49
N LEU A 267 -20.19 -9.72 4.06
CA LEU A 267 -19.46 -10.27 2.92
C LEU A 267 -19.94 -9.71 1.56
N PRO A 268 -21.25 -9.61 1.27
CA PRO A 268 -21.73 -8.93 0.06
C PRO A 268 -21.27 -7.47 -0.04
N VAL A 269 -21.32 -6.71 1.06
CA VAL A 269 -20.88 -5.30 1.08
C VAL A 269 -19.38 -5.20 0.83
N LEU A 270 -18.57 -6.00 1.53
CA LEU A 270 -17.11 -6.01 1.34
C LEU A 270 -16.74 -6.42 -0.09
N THR A 271 -17.45 -7.40 -0.66
CA THR A 271 -17.28 -7.83 -2.05
C THR A 271 -17.65 -6.71 -3.02
N ALA A 272 -18.79 -6.05 -2.83
CA ALA A 272 -19.23 -4.94 -3.70
C ALA A 272 -18.23 -3.78 -3.68
N VAL A 273 -17.72 -3.39 -2.50
CA VAL A 273 -16.69 -2.36 -2.36
C VAL A 273 -15.38 -2.78 -3.05
N THR A 274 -14.97 -4.04 -2.86
CA THR A 274 -13.77 -4.59 -3.51
C THR A 274 -13.88 -4.56 -5.03
N VAL A 275 -15.03 -4.97 -5.58
CA VAL A 275 -15.30 -4.94 -7.02
C VAL A 275 -15.32 -3.51 -7.55
N ALA A 276 -15.91 -2.57 -6.81
CA ALA A 276 -15.91 -1.16 -7.19
C ALA A 276 -14.49 -0.57 -7.26
N LEU A 277 -13.61 -0.96 -6.34
CA LEU A 277 -12.21 -0.52 -6.33
C LEU A 277 -11.37 -1.14 -7.45
N CYS A 278 -11.73 -2.34 -7.92
CA CYS A 278 -11.00 -3.03 -8.98
C CYS A 278 -11.18 -2.33 -10.34
N THR A 279 -10.06 -2.03 -11.00
CA THR A 279 -10.04 -1.50 -12.35
C THR A 279 -10.32 -2.61 -13.37
N ILE A 280 -11.32 -2.42 -14.23
CA ILE A 280 -11.59 -3.33 -15.35
C ILE A 280 -11.07 -2.72 -16.64
N ARG A 281 -10.34 -3.52 -17.44
CA ARG A 281 -9.89 -3.10 -18.77
C ARG A 281 -11.10 -2.79 -19.66
N PRO A 282 -11.21 -1.59 -20.26
CA PRO A 282 -12.28 -1.29 -21.20
C PRO A 282 -12.19 -2.22 -22.41
N ARG A 283 -13.36 -2.65 -22.93
CA ARG A 283 -13.41 -3.43 -24.18
C ARG A 283 -12.74 -2.62 -25.30
N PRO A 284 -11.94 -3.26 -26.18
CA PRO A 284 -11.45 -2.60 -27.37
C PRO A 284 -12.65 -2.02 -28.13
N LYS A 285 -12.61 -0.73 -28.47
CA LYS A 285 -13.56 -0.21 -29.45
C LYS A 285 -13.23 -0.93 -30.75
N ASN A 286 -14.18 -1.69 -31.29
CA ASN A 286 -14.06 -2.19 -32.66
C ASN A 286 -13.92 -0.95 -33.54
N VAL A 287 -12.74 -0.76 -34.13
CA VAL A 287 -12.54 0.23 -35.17
C VAL A 287 -13.27 -0.34 -36.38
N THR A 288 -14.55 0.01 -36.54
CA THR A 288 -15.23 -0.17 -37.83
C THR A 288 -14.51 0.75 -38.81
N ALA A 289 -13.82 0.13 -39.77
CA ALA A 289 -13.17 0.79 -40.89
C ALA A 289 -14.18 1.54 -41.77
#